data_AF-A0A1F4EVS1-F1
#
_entry.id   AF-A0A1F4EVS1-F1
#
_cell.length_a   1.000
_cell.length_b   1.000
_cell.length_c   1.000
_cell.angle_alpha   90.00
_cell.angle_beta   90.00
_cell.angle_gamma   90.00
#
_symmetry.space_group_name_H-M   'P 1'
#
loop_
_entity.id
_entity.type
_entity.pdbx_description
1 polymer ?
#
loop_
_entity_poly.entity_id
_entity_poly.type
_entity_poly.pdbx_seq_one_letter_code
_entity_poly.pdbx_strand_id
1 'polypeptide(L)'
;MLTMRIKKLIVGVAVLAASGVAMAQSPEQLVEKYTPLLGNNADHAKVLVTGLRNGTPVVVKGRTPRAPSMDFTPPTGKMGFGNVDNALTLAERSLASWGIVTGTAQSGQRAVNLTDIQAVLMGDRTVSNPRGGLIQFPGILILRSQGMGWGEIANHPQVNVKL
;
A
#
# COMPACT_ATOMS: atom_id res chain seq x y z
N MET A 1 29.50 55.67 47.28
CA MET A 1 29.21 56.63 46.20
C MET A 1 29.33 55.91 44.87
N LEU A 2 28.29 56.06 44.03
CA LEU A 2 28.19 55.76 42.59
C LEU A 2 28.28 54.32 42.04
N THR A 3 27.10 53.71 41.99
CA THR A 3 26.41 53.08 40.84
C THR A 3 27.10 53.13 39.46
N MET A 4 27.09 51.99 38.74
CA MET A 4 26.81 51.95 37.30
C MET A 4 26.05 50.67 36.94
N ARG A 5 24.82 50.87 36.44
CA ARG A 5 23.93 49.86 35.82
C ARG A 5 24.25 49.79 34.33
N ILE A 6 24.37 48.60 33.74
CA ILE A 6 24.16 48.42 32.29
C ILE A 6 23.31 47.17 32.06
N LYS A 7 22.11 47.42 31.53
CA LYS A 7 21.19 46.42 30.95
C LYS A 7 21.56 46.20 29.48
N LYS A 8 21.68 44.95 29.02
CA LYS A 8 21.45 44.49 27.62
C LYS A 8 21.03 43.00 27.67
N LEU A 9 19.75 42.67 27.57
CA LEU A 9 18.96 42.34 26.36
C LEU A 9 19.38 41.04 25.60
N ILE A 10 18.74 39.94 26.00
CA ILE A 10 18.09 38.84 25.22
C ILE A 10 18.61 38.52 23.81
N VAL A 11 19.01 37.25 23.58
CA VAL A 11 18.60 36.32 22.48
C VAL A 11 18.91 34.90 23.02
N GLY A 12 18.05 33.89 23.13
CA GLY A 12 16.87 33.54 22.37
C GLY A 12 17.19 32.38 21.42
N VAL A 13 17.36 31.16 21.92
CA VAL A 13 17.32 29.95 21.08
C VAL A 13 16.42 28.92 21.76
N ALA A 14 15.12 29.00 21.47
CA ALA A 14 14.22 27.88 21.63
C ALA A 14 14.46 26.94 20.45
N VAL A 15 15.10 25.80 20.69
CA VAL A 15 15.11 24.70 19.72
C VAL A 15 13.70 24.11 19.71
N LEU A 16 12.87 24.53 18.76
CA LEU A 16 11.68 23.76 18.40
C LEU A 16 12.18 22.48 17.73
N ALA A 17 12.26 21.39 18.51
CA ALA A 17 12.17 20.07 17.94
C ALA A 17 10.75 19.93 17.36
N ALA A 18 10.61 20.22 16.08
CA ALA A 18 9.42 19.82 15.34
C ALA A 18 9.48 18.29 15.24
N SER A 19 8.92 17.62 16.25
CA SER A 19 8.52 16.22 16.14
C SER A 19 7.61 16.15 14.92
N GLY A 20 8.16 15.66 13.80
CA GLY A 20 7.38 15.43 12.60
C GLY A 20 6.25 14.50 12.97
N VAL A 21 5.05 15.06 13.12
CA VAL A 21 3.84 14.28 13.32
C VAL A 21 3.70 13.50 12.03
N ALA A 22 4.05 12.21 12.05
CA ALA A 22 3.64 11.31 10.99
C ALA A 22 2.11 11.47 10.91
N MET A 23 1.61 12.12 9.85
CA MET A 23 0.18 12.29 9.69
C MET A 23 -0.40 10.88 9.66
N ALA A 24 -1.12 10.50 10.72
CA ALA A 24 -1.78 9.22 10.77
C ALA A 24 -2.77 9.20 9.61
N GLN A 25 -2.49 8.42 8.57
CA GLN A 25 -3.42 8.25 7.46
C GLN A 25 -4.73 7.74 8.03
N SER A 26 -5.81 8.47 7.75
CA SER A 26 -7.15 8.04 8.15
C SER A 26 -7.62 6.88 7.25
N PRO A 27 -8.54 6.03 7.74
CA PRO A 27 -9.17 5.01 6.91
C PRO A 27 -9.71 5.57 5.60
N GLU A 28 -10.36 6.73 5.66
CA GLU A 28 -10.99 7.39 4.52
C GLU A 28 -9.97 7.81 3.47
N GLN A 29 -8.82 8.35 3.90
CA GLN A 29 -7.72 8.72 3.01
C GLN A 29 -7.14 7.50 2.27
N LEU A 30 -7.00 6.36 2.95
CA LEU A 30 -6.55 5.13 2.29
C LEU A 30 -7.59 4.59 1.33
N VAL A 31 -8.87 4.62 1.71
CA VAL A 31 -9.96 4.19 0.83
C VAL A 31 -10.00 5.04 -0.44
N GLU A 32 -9.91 6.36 -0.31
CA GLU A 32 -9.86 7.28 -1.44
C GLU A 32 -8.62 6.99 -2.32
N LYS A 33 -7.43 6.90 -1.71
CA LYS A 33 -6.17 6.62 -2.41
C LYS A 33 -6.22 5.33 -3.23
N TYR A 34 -6.80 4.25 -2.70
CA TYR A 34 -6.82 2.95 -3.36
C TYR A 34 -8.09 2.64 -4.14
N THR A 35 -9.07 3.55 -4.18
CA THR A 35 -10.27 3.40 -5.02
C THR A 35 -9.93 3.13 -6.50
N PRO A 36 -8.96 3.80 -7.13
CA PRO A 36 -8.55 3.50 -8.52
C PRO A 36 -8.00 2.09 -8.71
N LEU A 37 -7.25 1.56 -7.74
CA LEU A 37 -6.72 0.20 -7.78
C LEU A 37 -7.85 -0.84 -7.84
N LEU A 38 -8.99 -0.55 -7.19
CA LEU A 38 -10.14 -1.44 -7.12
C LEU A 38 -11.19 -1.13 -8.21
N GLY A 39 -10.76 -0.54 -9.33
CA GLY A 39 -11.62 -0.25 -10.47
C GLY A 39 -12.58 0.92 -10.24
N ASN A 40 -12.11 1.94 -9.50
CA ASN A 40 -12.89 3.10 -9.08
C ASN A 40 -14.13 2.74 -8.22
N ASN A 41 -13.99 1.73 -7.36
CA ASN A 41 -15.03 1.31 -6.43
C ASN A 41 -14.61 1.51 -4.97
N ALA A 42 -15.19 2.52 -4.33
CA ALA A 42 -14.87 2.89 -2.95
C ALA A 42 -15.28 1.81 -1.93
N ASP A 43 -16.37 1.06 -2.16
CA ASP A 43 -16.79 -0.03 -1.26
C ASP A 43 -15.79 -1.19 -1.30
N HIS A 44 -15.27 -1.53 -2.48
CA HIS A 44 -14.23 -2.53 -2.62
C HIS A 44 -12.93 -2.11 -1.91
N ALA A 45 -12.52 -0.85 -2.09
CA ALA A 45 -11.36 -0.30 -1.38
C ALA A 45 -11.55 -0.31 0.14
N LYS A 46 -12.76 0.03 0.62
CA LYS A 46 -13.12 -0.04 2.04
C LYS A 46 -13.03 -1.44 2.61
N VAL A 47 -13.54 -2.46 1.91
CA VAL A 47 -13.42 -3.86 2.33
C VAL A 47 -11.95 -4.27 2.45
N LEU A 48 -11.13 -3.95 1.45
CA LEU A 48 -9.71 -4.29 1.46
C LEU A 48 -8.96 -3.59 2.60
N VAL A 49 -9.06 -2.26 2.70
CA VAL A 49 -8.38 -1.47 3.74
C VAL A 49 -8.81 -1.91 5.14
N THR A 50 -10.10 -2.13 5.36
CA THR A 50 -10.63 -2.57 6.67
C THR A 50 -10.17 -3.98 7.02
N GLY A 51 -10.20 -4.91 6.04
CA GLY A 51 -9.74 -6.28 6.23
C GLY A 51 -8.27 -6.35 6.61
N LEU A 52 -7.42 -5.60 5.90
CA LEU A 52 -5.99 -5.48 6.20
C LEU A 52 -5.73 -4.82 7.56
N ARG A 53 -6.47 -3.75 7.90
CA ARG A 53 -6.37 -3.04 9.18
C ARG A 53 -6.70 -3.96 10.36
N ASN A 54 -7.75 -4.77 10.20
CA ASN A 54 -8.31 -5.58 11.28
C ASN A 54 -7.82 -7.03 11.27
N GLY A 55 -7.09 -7.46 10.24
CA GLY A 55 -6.68 -8.85 10.07
C GLY A 55 -7.88 -9.79 9.85
N THR A 56 -8.93 -9.29 9.22
CA THR A 56 -10.18 -10.04 8.98
C THR A 56 -10.28 -10.44 7.50
N PRO A 57 -11.15 -11.43 7.16
CA PRO A 57 -11.34 -11.83 5.77
C PRO A 57 -11.67 -10.65 4.85
N VAL A 58 -11.04 -10.63 3.68
CA VAL A 58 -11.30 -9.70 2.57
C VAL A 58 -12.06 -10.47 1.51
N VAL A 59 -13.33 -10.13 1.33
CA VAL A 59 -14.21 -10.79 0.35
C VAL A 59 -14.83 -9.74 -0.55
N VAL A 60 -14.41 -9.73 -1.82
CA VAL A 60 -14.97 -8.89 -2.88
C VAL A 60 -15.44 -9.80 -4.01
N LYS A 61 -16.74 -9.88 -4.21
CA LYS A 61 -17.33 -10.71 -5.27
C LYS A 61 -17.39 -9.94 -6.58
N GLY A 62 -17.12 -10.63 -7.69
CA GLY A 62 -17.33 -10.09 -9.02
C GLY A 62 -18.81 -9.90 -9.31
N ARG A 63 -19.15 -9.00 -10.26
CA ARG A 63 -20.54 -8.70 -10.64
C ARG A 63 -21.27 -9.89 -11.28
N THR A 64 -20.55 -10.90 -11.75
CA THR A 64 -21.08 -12.15 -12.31
C THR A 64 -20.27 -13.34 -11.78
N PRO A 65 -20.77 -14.59 -11.87
CA PRO A 65 -20.02 -15.76 -11.41
C PRO A 65 -18.67 -15.98 -12.12
N ARG A 66 -18.50 -15.41 -13.32
CA ARG A 66 -17.25 -15.48 -14.09
C ARG A 66 -16.37 -14.24 -13.95
N ALA A 67 -16.87 -13.19 -13.30
CA ALA A 67 -16.10 -11.97 -13.10
C ALA A 67 -14.99 -12.21 -12.05
N PRO A 68 -13.83 -11.54 -12.19
CA PRO A 68 -12.79 -11.58 -11.18
C PRO A 68 -13.32 -11.27 -9.79
N SER A 69 -12.86 -12.01 -8.79
CA SER A 69 -13.18 -11.84 -7.38
C SER A 69 -11.92 -11.92 -6.54
N MET A 70 -12.02 -11.47 -5.29
CA MET A 70 -10.96 -11.53 -4.29
C MET A 70 -11.52 -12.13 -3.01
N ASP A 71 -10.83 -13.11 -2.46
CA ASP A 71 -11.23 -13.84 -1.25
C ASP A 71 -9.97 -14.37 -0.55
N PHE A 72 -9.59 -13.72 0.55
CA PHE A 72 -8.44 -14.14 1.36
C PHE A 72 -8.51 -13.62 2.80
N THR A 73 -7.72 -14.21 3.68
CA THR A 73 -7.46 -13.66 5.02
C THR A 73 -5.99 -13.25 5.13
N PRO A 74 -5.67 -12.01 5.56
CA PRO A 74 -4.28 -11.55 5.64
C PRO A 74 -3.48 -12.38 6.66
N PRO A 75 -2.33 -12.98 6.29
CA PRO A 75 -1.50 -13.78 7.19
C PRO A 75 -0.74 -12.92 8.21
N THR A 76 -0.74 -11.60 8.02
CA THR A 76 -0.06 -10.63 8.89
C THR A 76 -0.79 -10.34 10.20
N GLY A 77 -2.05 -10.79 10.34
CA GLY A 77 -2.95 -10.29 11.38
C GLY A 77 -3.26 -8.80 11.21
N LYS A 78 -3.55 -8.11 12.32
CA LYS A 78 -3.87 -6.67 12.34
C LYS A 78 -2.68 -5.83 11.92
N MET A 79 -2.86 -4.95 10.94
CA MET A 79 -1.85 -3.97 10.54
C MET A 79 -2.23 -2.55 10.98
N GLY A 80 -1.27 -1.66 11.22
CA GLY A 80 -1.53 -0.22 11.33
C GLY A 80 -1.72 0.43 9.96
N PHE A 81 -2.31 1.62 9.88
CA PHE A 81 -2.62 2.29 8.60
C PHE A 81 -1.40 2.49 7.70
N GLY A 82 -0.24 2.88 8.25
CA GLY A 82 0.99 2.99 7.44
C GLY A 82 1.48 1.64 6.88
N ASN A 83 1.24 0.52 7.58
CA ASN A 83 1.55 -0.81 7.06
C ASN A 83 0.56 -1.25 5.98
N VAL A 84 -0.72 -0.88 6.11
CA VAL A 84 -1.72 -1.07 5.04
C VAL A 84 -1.30 -0.28 3.80
N ASP A 85 -0.89 0.98 3.99
CA ASP A 85 -0.45 1.84 2.89
C ASP A 85 0.79 1.28 2.19
N ASN A 86 1.80 0.85 2.94
CA ASN A 86 3.00 0.23 2.35
C ASN A 86 2.66 -1.02 1.55
N ALA A 87 1.80 -1.91 2.08
CA ALA A 87 1.41 -3.13 1.39
C ALA A 87 0.70 -2.83 0.06
N LEU A 88 -0.28 -1.91 0.08
CA LEU A 88 -1.07 -1.57 -1.10
C LEU A 88 -0.29 -0.73 -2.13
N THR A 89 0.60 0.17 -1.68
CA THR A 89 1.52 0.91 -2.56
C THR A 89 2.49 -0.06 -3.25
N LEU A 90 3.07 -1.02 -2.51
CA LEU A 90 3.94 -2.04 -3.12
C LEU A 90 3.18 -2.94 -4.09
N ALA A 91 1.93 -3.29 -3.78
CA ALA A 91 1.09 -4.09 -4.66
C ALA A 91 0.82 -3.37 -5.99
N GLU A 92 0.35 -2.12 -5.93
CA GLU A 92 0.09 -1.31 -7.12
C GLU A 92 1.36 -1.10 -7.95
N ARG A 93 2.48 -0.74 -7.32
CA ARG A 93 3.74 -0.50 -8.04
C ARG A 93 4.34 -1.78 -8.64
N SER A 94 4.21 -2.91 -7.94
CA SER A 94 4.65 -4.21 -8.45
C SER A 94 3.87 -4.58 -9.71
N LEU A 95 2.53 -4.49 -9.67
CA LEU A 95 1.68 -4.72 -10.84
C LEU A 95 2.05 -3.77 -11.99
N ALA A 96 2.27 -2.49 -11.70
CA ALA A 96 2.66 -1.50 -12.70
C ALA A 96 4.03 -1.83 -13.35
N SER A 97 5.00 -2.36 -12.59
CA SER A 97 6.30 -2.80 -13.12
C SER A 97 6.17 -3.89 -14.20
N TRP A 98 5.07 -4.66 -14.14
CA TRP A 98 4.71 -5.69 -15.09
C TRP A 98 3.74 -5.23 -16.19
N GLY A 99 3.45 -3.93 -16.28
CA GLY A 99 2.52 -3.35 -17.24
C GLY A 99 1.04 -3.58 -16.91
N ILE A 100 0.73 -3.96 -15.68
CA ILE A 100 -0.64 -4.10 -15.17
C ILE A 100 -0.97 -2.84 -14.37
N VAL A 101 -1.80 -1.96 -14.92
CA VAL A 101 -1.97 -0.59 -14.43
C VAL A 101 -3.39 -0.27 -13.99
N THR A 102 -3.54 0.73 -13.14
CA THR A 102 -4.82 1.32 -12.77
C THR A 102 -5.35 2.24 -13.89
N GLY A 103 -6.67 2.41 -13.99
CA GLY A 103 -7.28 3.28 -15.00
C GLY A 103 -7.20 2.74 -16.44
N THR A 104 -7.01 3.65 -17.40
CA THR A 104 -7.00 3.33 -18.83
C THR A 104 -5.64 2.79 -19.27
N ALA A 105 -5.60 1.51 -19.63
CA ALA A 105 -4.40 0.88 -20.18
C ALA A 105 -4.02 1.46 -21.54
N GLN A 106 -2.72 1.71 -21.75
CA GLN A 106 -2.15 2.10 -23.03
C GLN A 106 -1.62 0.87 -23.79
N SER A 107 -1.12 1.07 -25.01
CA SER A 107 -0.49 0.00 -25.81
C SER A 107 0.60 -0.71 -25.00
N GLY A 108 0.55 -2.04 -24.97
CA GLY A 108 1.49 -2.87 -24.18
C GLY A 108 1.19 -2.95 -22.69
N GLN A 109 0.07 -2.40 -22.21
CA GLN A 109 -0.40 -2.50 -20.84
C GLN A 109 -1.73 -3.27 -20.75
N ARG A 110 -2.09 -3.68 -19.55
CA ARG A 110 -3.39 -4.28 -19.22
C ARG A 110 -3.96 -3.59 -17.98
N ALA A 111 -5.28 -3.40 -17.93
CA ALA A 111 -5.93 -2.92 -16.73
C ALA A 111 -5.86 -3.95 -15.60
N VAL A 112 -5.65 -3.47 -14.38
CA VAL A 112 -5.70 -4.29 -13.16
C VAL A 112 -7.09 -4.86 -12.91
N ASN A 113 -7.16 -6.06 -12.33
CA ASN A 113 -8.41 -6.65 -11.84
C ASN A 113 -8.24 -7.21 -10.42
N LEU A 114 -9.34 -7.66 -9.80
CA LEU A 114 -9.35 -8.17 -8.43
C LEU A 114 -8.44 -9.41 -8.23
N THR A 115 -8.32 -10.27 -9.23
CA THR A 115 -7.45 -11.45 -9.15
C THR A 115 -5.97 -11.10 -9.18
N ASP A 116 -5.58 -10.04 -9.89
CA ASP A 116 -4.20 -9.54 -9.91
C ASP A 116 -3.79 -9.01 -8.53
N ILE A 117 -4.69 -8.25 -7.91
CA ILE A 117 -4.46 -7.66 -6.59
C ILE A 117 -4.32 -8.76 -5.52
N GLN A 118 -5.18 -9.79 -5.56
CA GLN A 118 -5.03 -10.95 -4.68
C GLN A 118 -3.70 -11.65 -4.92
N ALA A 119 -3.34 -11.90 -6.18
CA ALA A 119 -2.11 -12.60 -6.53
C ALA A 119 -0.86 -11.88 -6.01
N VAL A 120 -0.77 -10.55 -6.18
CA VAL A 120 0.41 -9.80 -5.72
C VAL A 120 0.47 -9.71 -4.19
N LEU A 121 -0.67 -9.68 -3.50
CA LEU A 121 -0.74 -9.65 -2.04
C LEU A 121 -0.46 -11.01 -1.41
N MET A 122 -0.99 -12.09 -1.98
CA MET A 122 -1.01 -13.43 -1.38
C MET A 122 -0.06 -14.44 -2.02
N GLY A 123 0.36 -14.21 -3.27
CA GLY A 123 1.24 -15.14 -3.99
C GLY A 123 0.60 -16.49 -4.31
N ASP A 124 -0.73 -16.61 -4.23
CA ASP A 124 -1.46 -17.88 -4.32
C ASP A 124 -1.80 -18.30 -5.76
N ARG A 125 -1.48 -17.46 -6.74
CA ARG A 125 -1.76 -17.71 -8.16
C ARG A 125 -0.83 -16.95 -9.08
N THR A 126 -0.77 -17.42 -10.32
CA THR A 126 -0.08 -16.75 -11.41
C THR A 126 -0.93 -15.69 -12.07
N VAL A 127 -0.27 -14.63 -12.55
CA VAL A 127 -0.91 -13.54 -13.30
C VAL A 127 -0.34 -13.48 -14.72
N SER A 128 -1.20 -13.33 -15.73
CA SER A 128 -0.75 -13.04 -17.09
C SER A 128 -0.36 -11.57 -17.22
N ASN A 129 0.85 -11.34 -17.71
CA ASN A 129 1.31 -10.02 -18.10
C ASN A 129 0.82 -9.68 -19.53
N PRO A 130 0.86 -8.40 -19.94
CA PRO A 130 0.42 -7.98 -21.27
C PRO A 130 1.24 -8.55 -22.44
N ARG A 131 2.42 -9.12 -22.17
CA ARG A 131 3.34 -9.71 -23.15
C ARG A 131 3.17 -11.23 -23.28
N GLY A 132 2.14 -11.81 -22.64
CA GLY A 132 1.84 -13.24 -22.67
C GLY A 132 2.66 -14.11 -21.71
N GLY A 133 3.49 -13.51 -20.86
CA GLY A 133 4.22 -14.24 -19.80
C GLY A 133 3.38 -14.42 -18.53
N LEU A 134 3.66 -15.49 -17.79
CA LEU A 134 3.09 -15.73 -16.47
C LEU A 134 4.02 -15.24 -15.37
N ILE A 135 3.45 -14.54 -14.40
CA ILE A 135 4.15 -14.02 -13.21
C ILE A 135 3.66 -14.79 -12.00
N GLN A 136 4.59 -15.36 -11.24
CA GLN A 136 4.33 -15.88 -9.89
C GLN A 136 4.83 -14.86 -8.87
N PHE A 137 3.91 -14.18 -8.19
CA PHE A 137 4.27 -13.28 -7.10
C PHE A 137 4.57 -14.08 -5.82
N PRO A 138 5.48 -13.60 -4.95
CA PRO A 138 5.75 -14.22 -3.66
C PRO A 138 4.67 -13.91 -2.60
N GLY A 139 3.81 -12.93 -2.85
CA GLY A 139 2.82 -12.43 -1.92
C GLY A 139 3.40 -11.41 -0.94
N ILE A 140 3.09 -10.13 -1.12
CA ILE A 140 3.56 -9.04 -0.24
C ILE A 140 3.17 -9.27 1.22
N LEU A 141 1.95 -9.74 1.48
CA LEU A 141 1.48 -10.02 2.83
C LEU A 141 2.11 -11.28 3.41
N ILE A 142 2.42 -12.27 2.57
CA ILE A 142 3.16 -13.48 2.97
C ILE A 142 4.57 -13.09 3.41
N LEU A 143 5.29 -12.37 2.56
CA LEU A 143 6.64 -11.90 2.88
C LEU A 143 6.63 -11.05 4.16
N ARG A 144 5.64 -10.17 4.31
CA ARG A 144 5.51 -9.36 5.53
C ARG A 144 5.24 -10.22 6.77
N SER A 145 4.40 -11.24 6.68
CA SER A 145 4.12 -12.16 7.79
C SER A 145 5.34 -12.98 8.21
N GLN A 146 6.30 -13.18 7.30
CA GLN A 146 7.58 -13.83 7.58
C GLN A 146 8.60 -12.90 8.25
N GLY A 147 8.23 -11.64 8.52
CA GLY A 147 9.04 -10.68 9.26
C GLY A 147 9.89 -9.76 8.37
N MET A 148 9.88 -9.91 7.05
CA MET A 148 10.62 -9.02 6.15
C MET A 148 10.18 -7.56 6.29
N GLY A 149 11.15 -6.65 6.26
CA GLY A 149 10.95 -5.22 6.24
C GLY A 149 10.44 -4.72 4.88
N TRP A 150 9.74 -3.59 4.85
CA TRP A 150 9.16 -3.05 3.62
C TRP A 150 10.18 -2.77 2.52
N GLY A 151 11.39 -2.31 2.89
CA GLY A 151 12.49 -2.12 1.94
C GLY A 151 13.02 -3.42 1.35
N GLU A 152 13.03 -4.51 2.11
CA GLU A 152 13.43 -5.83 1.63
C GLU A 152 12.38 -6.39 0.67
N ILE A 153 11.09 -6.26 1.04
CA ILE A 153 9.96 -6.68 0.19
C ILE A 153 9.97 -5.92 -1.14
N ALA A 154 10.21 -4.62 -1.12
CA ALA A 154 10.26 -3.81 -2.34
C ALA A 154 11.36 -4.25 -3.31
N ASN A 155 12.52 -4.66 -2.78
CA ASN A 155 13.65 -5.14 -3.56
C ASN A 155 13.56 -6.63 -3.94
N HIS A 156 12.50 -7.33 -3.54
CA HIS A 156 12.32 -8.73 -3.88
C HIS A 156 12.20 -8.90 -5.41
N PRO A 157 12.87 -9.87 -6.07
CA PRO A 157 12.97 -9.95 -7.53
C PRO A 157 11.65 -9.90 -8.31
N GLN A 158 10.57 -10.52 -7.80
CA GLN A 158 9.25 -10.47 -8.45
C GLN A 158 8.33 -9.34 -7.96
N VAL A 159 8.70 -8.62 -6.90
CA VAL A 159 8.00 -7.38 -6.47
C VAL A 159 8.60 -6.19 -7.22
N ASN A 160 9.93 -6.08 -7.21
CA ASN A 160 10.75 -5.17 -8.01
C ASN A 160 10.23 -3.72 -8.08
N VAL A 161 10.03 -3.14 -6.90
CA VAL A 161 9.63 -1.73 -6.75
C VAL A 161 10.82 -0.93 -6.25
N LYS A 162 11.23 0.09 -6.99
CA LYS A 162 12.20 1.08 -6.50
C LYS A 162 11.49 2.03 -5.52
N LEU A 163 11.72 1.86 -4.21
CA LEU A 163 11.25 2.82 -3.22
C LEU A 163 11.97 4.16 -3.37
#